data_AF-A0A821B5F9-F1
#
_entry.id   AF-A0A821B5F9-F1
#
_cell.length_a   1.000
_cell.length_b   1.000
_cell.length_c   1.000
_cell.angle_alpha   90.00
_cell.angle_beta   90.00
_cell.angle_gamma   90.00
#
_symmetry.space_group_name_H-M   'P 1'
#
loop_
_entity.id
_entity.type
_entity.pdbx_description
1 polymer ?
#
loop_
_entity_poly.entity_id
_entity_poly.type
_entity_poly.pdbx_seq_one_letter_code
_entity_poly.pdbx_strand_id
1 'polypeptide(L)'
;MNKVKALSRSYAQAIAGQPILMYFEPISCNFVLYFTVNTNIQQPTIIYINEDLNYPNGNVIKVSPADSLTWTSTSRNYYEFSITASTKNGTTINIQITPKTLNWFNRAWNWLKKKISF
;
A
#
# COMPACT_ATOMS: atom_id res chain seq x y z
N MET A 1 -23.36 5.58 5.83
CA MET A 1 -21.99 5.70 5.27
C MET A 1 -21.80 7.11 4.75
N ASN A 2 -20.81 7.86 5.24
CA ASN A 2 -20.56 9.24 4.76
C ASN A 2 -20.18 9.21 3.28
N LYS A 3 -20.88 9.98 2.44
CA LYS A 3 -20.67 10.02 0.97
C LYS A 3 -19.21 10.31 0.61
N VAL A 4 -18.54 11.17 1.39
CA VAL A 4 -17.12 11.51 1.24
C VAL A 4 -16.24 10.27 1.35
N LYS A 5 -16.42 9.44 2.39
CA LYS A 5 -15.61 8.22 2.60
C LYS A 5 -15.81 7.19 1.49
N ALA A 6 -17.01 7.13 0.91
CA ALA A 6 -17.32 6.22 -0.20
C ALA A 6 -16.62 6.61 -1.51
N LEU A 7 -16.35 7.91 -1.72
CA LEU A 7 -15.72 8.45 -2.93
C LEU A 7 -14.19 8.54 -2.82
N SER A 8 -13.64 8.55 -1.61
CA SER A 8 -12.19 8.64 -1.35
C SER A 8 -11.50 7.28 -1.32
N ARG A 9 -11.85 6.37 -2.23
CA ARG A 9 -11.27 5.01 -2.28
C ARG A 9 -9.81 5.05 -2.69
N SER A 10 -9.02 4.10 -2.21
CA SER A 10 -7.71 3.81 -2.78
C SER A 10 -7.87 3.06 -4.10
N TYR A 11 -7.12 3.45 -5.12
CA TYR A 11 -7.18 2.82 -6.45
C TYR A 11 -5.88 3.01 -7.24
N ALA A 12 -5.61 2.07 -8.16
CA ALA A 12 -4.53 2.21 -9.12
C ALA A 12 -4.97 3.13 -10.26
N GLN A 13 -4.24 4.22 -10.46
CA GLN A 13 -4.44 5.16 -11.57
C GLN A 13 -3.79 4.67 -12.85
N ALA A 14 -2.62 4.02 -12.72
CA ALA A 14 -1.87 3.42 -13.81
C ALA A 14 -1.26 2.10 -13.34
N ILE A 15 -1.18 1.10 -14.22
CA ILE A 15 -0.66 -0.23 -13.90
C ILE A 15 0.36 -0.61 -15.00
N ALA A 16 1.56 -1.01 -14.59
CA ALA A 16 2.63 -1.45 -15.48
C ALA A 16 2.45 -2.93 -15.88
N GLY A 17 1.28 -3.24 -16.44
CA GLY A 17 0.89 -4.61 -16.76
C GLY A 17 -0.61 -4.76 -16.95
N GLN A 18 -1.06 -6.01 -16.93
CA GLN A 18 -2.47 -6.35 -17.10
C GLN A 18 -3.14 -6.52 -15.72
N PRO A 19 -4.16 -5.71 -15.37
CA PRO A 19 -4.89 -5.88 -14.11
C PRO A 19 -5.63 -7.22 -14.07
N ILE A 20 -5.58 -7.89 -12.92
CA ILE A 20 -6.34 -9.10 -12.62
C ILE A 20 -7.47 -8.79 -11.63
N LEU A 21 -7.13 -8.08 -10.53
CA LEU A 21 -8.08 -7.74 -9.48
C LEU A 21 -7.68 -6.39 -8.87
N MET A 22 -8.66 -5.53 -8.60
CA MET A 22 -8.47 -4.35 -7.77
C MET A 22 -9.63 -4.26 -6.79
N TYR A 23 -9.33 -4.25 -5.49
CA TYR A 23 -10.33 -4.23 -4.44
C TYR A 23 -9.94 -3.25 -3.33
N PHE A 24 -10.93 -2.50 -2.86
CA PHE A 24 -10.81 -1.63 -1.70
C PHE A 24 -11.96 -1.91 -0.74
N GLU A 25 -11.62 -2.27 0.49
CA GLU A 25 -12.61 -2.47 1.55
C GLU A 25 -12.84 -1.18 2.34
N PRO A 26 -14.01 -0.52 2.22
CA PRO A 26 -14.26 0.79 2.84
C PRO A 26 -14.29 0.80 4.37
N ILE A 27 -14.52 -0.34 5.03
CA ILE A 27 -14.52 -0.43 6.50
C ILE A 27 -13.09 -0.54 7.03
N SER A 28 -12.34 -1.56 6.57
CA SER A 28 -10.97 -1.81 7.03
C SER A 28 -9.91 -0.94 6.34
N CYS A 29 -10.29 -0.23 5.28
CA CYS A 29 -9.40 0.55 4.41
C CYS A 29 -8.26 -0.29 3.80
N ASN A 30 -8.47 -1.61 3.67
CA ASN A 30 -7.53 -2.51 3.01
C ASN A 30 -7.67 -2.34 1.49
N PHE A 31 -6.56 -2.04 0.82
CA PHE A 31 -6.46 -2.00 -0.63
C PHE A 31 -5.63 -3.17 -1.12
N VAL A 32 -6.10 -3.83 -2.18
CA VAL A 32 -5.45 -4.97 -2.82
C VAL A 32 -5.47 -4.80 -4.33
N LEU A 33 -4.31 -4.95 -4.96
CA LEU A 33 -4.15 -4.98 -6.40
C LEU A 33 -3.39 -6.24 -6.82
N TYR A 34 -3.98 -7.02 -7.73
CA TYR A 34 -3.29 -8.05 -8.47
C TYR A 34 -3.15 -7.66 -9.94
N PHE A 35 -1.97 -7.85 -10.51
CA PHE A 35 -1.73 -7.64 -11.92
C PHE A 35 -0.62 -8.54 -12.44
N THR A 36 -0.63 -8.82 -13.73
CA THR A 36 0.45 -9.50 -14.45
C THR A 36 1.42 -8.46 -14.99
N VAL A 37 2.69 -8.52 -14.61
CA VAL A 37 3.73 -7.57 -15.03
C VAL A 37 3.97 -7.61 -16.53
N ASN A 38 4.09 -6.43 -17.13
CA ASN A 38 4.66 -6.25 -18.46
C ASN A 38 5.99 -5.49 -18.36
N THR A 39 7.13 -6.18 -18.50
CA THR A 39 8.46 -5.56 -18.35
C THR A 39 8.84 -4.62 -19.49
N ASN A 40 8.06 -4.57 -20.58
CA ASN A 40 8.27 -3.59 -21.65
C ASN A 40 7.75 -2.19 -21.26
N ILE A 41 6.93 -2.09 -20.20
CA ILE A 41 6.45 -0.82 -19.67
C ILE A 41 7.48 -0.31 -18.67
N GLN A 42 8.06 0.86 -18.95
CA GLN A 42 9.09 1.47 -18.09
C GLN A 42 8.50 2.41 -17.04
N GLN A 43 7.27 2.87 -17.23
CA GLN A 43 6.58 3.74 -16.28
C GLN A 43 6.07 2.92 -15.07
N PRO A 44 6.04 3.53 -13.87
CA PRO A 44 5.60 2.83 -12.67
C PRO A 44 4.09 2.57 -12.67
N THR A 45 3.68 1.61 -11.85
CA THR A 45 2.28 1.53 -11.39
C THR A 45 2.05 2.66 -10.38
N ILE A 46 1.01 3.45 -10.59
CA ILE A 46 0.64 4.59 -9.73
C ILE A 46 -0.59 4.22 -8.94
N ILE A 47 -0.51 4.28 -7.61
CA ILE A 47 -1.64 4.03 -6.71
C ILE A 47 -1.93 5.30 -5.92
N TYR A 48 -3.16 5.76 -6.01
CA TYR A 48 -3.71 6.79 -5.14
C TYR A 48 -4.25 6.14 -3.87
N ILE A 49 -3.94 6.73 -2.72
CA ILE A 49 -4.52 6.43 -1.42
C ILE A 49 -4.99 7.73 -0.76
N ASN A 50 -6.14 7.74 -0.08
CA ASN A 50 -6.49 8.92 0.72
C ASN A 50 -5.88 8.80 2.12
N GLU A 51 -4.69 9.36 2.32
CA GLU A 51 -3.95 9.28 3.58
C GLU A 51 -4.76 9.84 4.75
N ASP A 52 -5.37 11.00 4.58
CA ASP A 52 -6.07 11.69 5.67
C ASP A 52 -7.32 10.97 6.15
N LEU A 53 -8.08 10.38 5.21
CA LEU A 53 -9.36 9.74 5.53
C LEU A 53 -9.21 8.25 5.85
N ASN A 54 -8.34 7.53 5.13
CA ASN A 54 -8.25 6.07 5.23
C ASN A 54 -7.01 5.59 5.99
N TYR A 55 -5.96 6.42 6.07
CA TYR A 55 -4.67 6.04 6.67
C TYR A 55 -4.12 7.15 7.60
N PRO A 56 -4.92 7.71 8.54
CA PRO A 56 -4.52 8.89 9.32
C PRO A 56 -3.28 8.68 10.21
N ASN A 57 -2.92 7.43 10.48
CA ASN A 57 -1.73 7.05 11.25
C ASN A 57 -0.61 6.48 10.37
N GLY A 58 -0.73 6.68 9.05
CA GLY A 58 0.06 6.01 8.02
C GLY A 58 -0.47 4.63 7.65
N ASN A 59 0.25 4.00 6.74
CA ASN A 59 -0.07 2.73 6.11
C ASN A 59 1.13 1.77 6.15
N VAL A 60 0.85 0.51 5.85
CA VAL A 60 1.82 -0.54 5.62
C VAL A 60 1.60 -1.05 4.20
N ILE A 61 2.68 -1.13 3.43
CA ILE A 61 2.69 -1.65 2.06
C ILE A 61 3.38 -3.00 2.07
N LYS A 62 2.75 -4.00 1.45
CA LYS A 62 3.33 -5.32 1.21
C LYS A 62 3.25 -5.61 -0.28
N VAL A 63 4.35 -6.13 -0.82
CA VAL A 63 4.45 -6.58 -2.21
C VAL A 63 4.78 -8.08 -2.20
N SER A 64 4.11 -8.84 -3.06
CA SER A 64 4.40 -10.25 -3.29
C SER A 64 4.44 -10.55 -4.80
N PRO A 65 5.45 -11.30 -5.31
CA PRO A 65 6.62 -11.81 -4.59
C PRO A 65 7.48 -10.68 -3.97
N ALA A 66 8.23 -11.00 -2.92
CA ALA A 66 9.15 -10.02 -2.33
C ALA A 66 10.17 -9.54 -3.38
N ASP A 67 10.61 -8.29 -3.26
CA ASP A 67 11.60 -7.64 -4.14
C ASP A 67 11.23 -7.57 -5.63
N SER A 68 9.98 -7.86 -5.97
CA SER A 68 9.50 -7.77 -7.35
C SER A 68 9.22 -6.32 -7.80
N LEU A 69 8.95 -5.44 -6.84
CA LEU A 69 8.77 -4.01 -7.05
C LEU A 69 9.58 -3.23 -6.03
N THR A 70 10.14 -2.11 -6.45
CA THR A 70 10.52 -1.01 -5.53
C THR A 70 9.41 0.01 -5.52
N TRP A 71 9.23 0.72 -4.41
CA TRP A 71 8.21 1.75 -4.31
C TRP A 71 8.69 2.98 -3.57
N THR A 72 8.09 4.12 -3.91
CA THR A 72 8.34 5.41 -3.27
C THR A 72 7.04 6.21 -3.17
N SER A 73 6.98 7.15 -2.23
CA SER A 73 5.93 8.16 -2.19
C SER A 73 6.44 9.42 -2.88
N THR A 74 5.93 9.70 -4.07
CA THR A 74 6.37 10.86 -4.87
C THR A 74 5.67 12.14 -4.47
N SER A 75 4.44 12.02 -3.97
CA SER A 75 3.69 13.12 -3.35
C SER A 75 2.65 12.56 -2.39
N ARG A 76 2.06 13.46 -1.58
CA ARG A 76 0.98 13.09 -0.66
C ARG A 76 -0.13 12.37 -1.39
N ASN A 77 -0.58 11.23 -0.86
CA ASN A 77 -1.61 10.36 -1.41
C ASN A 77 -1.17 9.48 -2.59
N TYR A 78 0.08 9.54 -3.05
CA TYR A 78 0.51 8.82 -4.24
C TYR A 78 1.74 7.95 -3.97
N TYR A 79 1.65 6.71 -4.44
CA TYR A 79 2.76 5.77 -4.49
C TYR A 79 3.05 5.36 -5.92
N GLU A 80 4.35 5.30 -6.23
CA GLU A 80 4.86 4.78 -7.49
C GLU A 80 5.59 3.47 -7.23
N PHE A 81 5.22 2.44 -7.98
CA PHE A 81 5.79 1.10 -7.90
C PHE A 81 6.50 0.76 -9.21
N SER A 82 7.82 0.64 -9.15
CA SER A 82 8.68 0.34 -10.30
C SER A 82 9.07 -1.13 -10.32
N ILE A 83 9.04 -1.74 -11.51
CA ILE A 83 9.42 -3.13 -11.71
C ILE A 83 10.94 -3.27 -11.51
N THR A 84 11.34 -4.25 -10.69
CA THR A 84 12.77 -4.54 -10.48
C THR A 84 13.35 -5.37 -11.62
N ALA A 85 14.67 -5.27 -11.83
CA ALA A 85 15.36 -6.04 -12.87
C ALA A 85 15.27 -7.57 -12.70
N SER A 86 15.01 -8.05 -11.48
CA SER A 86 14.82 -9.48 -11.18
C SER A 86 13.42 -9.99 -11.55
N THR A 87 12.46 -9.10 -11.78
CA THR A 87 11.07 -9.48 -12.06
C THR A 87 10.90 -9.86 -13.51
N LYS A 88 10.40 -11.08 -13.74
CA LYS A 88 10.17 -11.59 -15.09
C LYS A 88 8.84 -11.09 -15.64
N ASN A 89 8.81 -10.87 -16.95
CA ASN A 89 7.58 -10.61 -17.68
C ASN A 89 6.55 -11.72 -17.42
N GLY A 90 5.28 -11.34 -17.23
CA GLY A 90 4.22 -12.31 -16.93
C GLY A 90 4.10 -12.70 -15.46
N THR A 91 4.96 -12.19 -14.57
CA THR A 91 4.85 -12.46 -13.13
C THR A 91 3.58 -11.84 -12.56
N THR A 92 2.80 -12.61 -11.80
CA THR A 92 1.66 -12.08 -11.04
C THR A 92 2.16 -11.39 -9.77
N ILE A 93 1.83 -10.12 -9.64
CA ILE A 93 2.17 -9.28 -8.50
C ILE A 93 0.93 -9.02 -7.67
N ASN A 94 1.11 -8.99 -6.35
CA ASN A 94 0.15 -8.50 -5.38
C ASN A 94 0.73 -7.27 -4.66
N ILE A 95 -0.01 -6.17 -4.65
CA ILE A 95 0.25 -5.02 -3.79
C ILE A 95 -0.89 -4.93 -2.79
N GLN A 96 -0.55 -4.96 -1.50
CA GLN A 96 -1.49 -4.75 -0.41
C GLN A 96 -1.11 -3.51 0.40
N ILE A 97 -2.08 -2.63 0.61
CA ILE A 97 -1.94 -1.42 1.43
C ILE A 97 -2.98 -1.45 2.55
N THR A 98 -2.50 -1.51 3.81
CA THR A 98 -3.36 -1.54 5.00
C THR A 98 -3.08 -0.36 5.91
N PRO A 99 -4.06 0.12 6.71
CA PRO A 99 -3.79 1.06 7.79
C PRO A 99 -2.74 0.54 8.75
N LYS A 100 -1.85 1.44 9.19
CA LYS A 100 -0.91 1.14 10.26
C LYS A 100 -1.69 1.07 11.57
N THR A 101 -1.65 -0.08 12.22
CA THR A 101 -2.28 -0.26 13.53
C THR A 101 -1.53 0.54 14.59
N LEU A 102 -2.25 1.44 15.28
CA LEU A 102 -1.73 2.12 16.46
C LEU A 102 -1.68 1.13 17.63
N ASN A 103 -0.48 0.63 17.91
CA ASN A 103 -0.25 -0.25 19.05
C ASN A 103 0.12 0.60 20.29
N TRP A 104 -0.84 1.39 20.78
CA TRP A 104 -0.62 2.32 21.89
C TRP A 104 -0.23 1.59 23.17
N PHE A 105 -0.83 0.42 23.44
CA PHE A 105 -0.49 -0.44 24.56
C PHE A 105 0.99 -0.81 24.55
N ASN A 106 1.53 -1.25 23.42
CA ASN A 106 2.94 -1.62 23.31
C ASN A 106 3.88 -0.42 23.50
N ARG A 107 3.49 0.77 23.04
CA ARG A 107 4.27 2.00 23.24
C ARG A 107 4.27 2.46 24.70
N ALA A 108 3.10 2.47 25.33
CA ALA A 108 2.95 2.83 26.74
C ALA A 108 3.66 1.81 27.66
N TRP A 109 3.52 0.52 27.37
CA TRP A 109 4.17 -0.56 28.12
C TRP A 109 5.69 -0.53 28.01
N ASN A 110 6.25 -0.28 26.81
CA ASN A 110 7.69 -0.14 26.63
C ASN A 110 8.26 1.12 27.32
N TRP A 111 7.47 2.21 27.38
CA TRP A 111 7.83 3.41 28.13
C TRP A 111 7.82 3.17 29.65
N LEU A 112 6.81 2.45 30.16
CA LEU A 112 6.73 2.06 31.57
C LEU A 112 7.89 1.14 31.96
N LYS A 113 8.22 0.14 31.13
CA LYS A 113 9.38 -0.74 31.35
C LYS A 113 10.68 0.05 31.48
N LYS A 114 10.91 1.03 30.60
CA LYS A 114 12.10 1.91 30.68
C LYS A 114 12.17 2.77 31.93
N LYS A 115 11.04 3.08 32.58
CA LYS A 115 11.00 3.86 33.83
C LYS A 115 11.14 3.01 35.10
N ILE A 116 10.92 1.70 35.00
CA ILE A 116 10.92 0.78 36.15
C ILE A 116 12.21 -0.06 36.21
N SER A 117 13.03 -0.05 35.16
CA SER A 117 14.39 -0.60 35.19
C SER A 117 15.33 0.31 36.00
N PHE A 118 15.35 0.11 37.31
CA PHE A 118 16.45 0.48 38.21
C PHE A 118 17.53 -0.60 38.20
#